data_AF-A0A1G6ZD11-F1
#
_entry.id   AF-A0A1G6ZD11-F1
#
_cell.length_a   1.000
_cell.length_b   1.000
_cell.length_c   1.000
_cell.angle_alpha   90.00
_cell.angle_beta   90.00
_cell.angle_gamma   90.00
#
_symmetry.space_group_name_H-M   'P 1'
#
loop_
_entity.id
_entity.type
_entity.pdbx_description
1 polymer ?
#
loop_
_entity_poly.entity_id
_entity_poly.type
_entity_poly.pdbx_seq_one_letter_code
_entity_poly.pdbx_strand_id
1 'polypeptide(L)' 'MPEEMELDFQSALRVAGITLPEDRYPVMLDAYRSYRALVEILDEPMPYAEEPAAAPRLAPSPRR' A
#
# COMPACT_ATOMS: atom_id res chain seq x y z
N MET A 1 -5.07 15.15 10.99
CA MET A 1 -5.91 16.22 10.40
C MET A 1 -6.06 15.99 8.90
N PRO A 2 -7.16 16.45 8.24
CA PRO A 2 -7.39 16.23 6.80
C PRO A 2 -6.22 16.63 5.89
N GLU A 3 -5.47 17.65 6.29
CA GLU A 3 -4.27 18.16 5.59
C GLU A 3 -3.07 17.21 5.69
N GLU A 4 -2.88 16.51 6.81
CA GLU A 4 -1.78 15.55 6.98
C GLU A 4 -1.94 14.36 6.03
N MET A 5 -3.17 13.87 5.86
CA MET A 5 -3.46 12.73 4.98
C MET A 5 -3.26 13.08 3.50
N GLU A 6 -3.52 14.33 3.11
CA GLU A 6 -3.25 14.79 1.76
C GLU A 6 -1.74 14.92 1.51
N LEU A 7 -0.97 15.40 2.49
CA LEU A 7 0.50 15.44 2.40
C LEU A 7 1.11 14.04 2.31
N ASP A 8 0.58 13.07 3.05
CA ASP A 8 0.99 11.67 2.97
C ASP A 8 0.70 11.08 1.58
N PHE A 9 -0.48 11.36 1.04
CA PHE A 9 -0.86 10.94 -0.31
C PHE A 9 0.09 11.51 -1.37
N GLN A 10 0.35 12.82 -1.32
CA GLN A 10 1.29 13.49 -2.24
C GLN A 10 2.70 12.92 -2.13
N SER A 11 3.15 12.62 -0.90
CA SER A 11 4.45 12.01 -0.65
C SER A 11 4.54 10.60 -1.24
N ALA A 12 3.49 9.79 -1.10
CA ALA A 12 3.41 8.46 -1.68
C ALA A 12 3.47 8.49 -3.22
N LEU A 13 2.72 9.39 -3.86
CA LEU A 13 2.76 9.58 -5.31
C LEU A 13 4.17 9.94 -5.78
N ARG A 14 4.84 10.86 -5.07
CA ARG A 14 6.21 11.27 -5.38
C ARG A 14 7.20 10.10 -5.28
N VAL A 15 7.15 9.33 -4.20
CA VAL A 15 8.04 8.17 -4.00
C VAL A 15 7.81 7.11 -5.08
N ALA A 16 6.55 6.90 -5.46
CA ALA A 16 6.19 5.97 -6.53
C ALA A 16 6.49 6.49 -7.95
N GLY A 17 6.88 7.77 -8.10
CA GLY A 17 7.11 8.40 -9.39
C GLY A 17 5.83 8.57 -10.23
N ILE A 18 4.67 8.69 -9.57
CA ILE A 18 3.36 8.79 -10.21
C ILE A 18 2.96 10.25 -10.32
N THR A 19 2.60 10.67 -11.54
CA THR A 19 1.96 11.97 -11.81
C THR A 19 0.49 11.73 -12.16
N LEU A 20 -0.40 12.46 -11.49
CA LEU A 20 -1.85 12.37 -11.76
C LEU A 20 -2.32 13.58 -12.57
N PRO A 21 -3.21 13.37 -13.56
CA PRO A 21 -4.00 14.46 -14.16
C PRO A 21 -4.85 15.18 -13.10
N GLU A 22 -5.06 16.48 -13.26
CA GLU A 22 -5.80 17.31 -12.29
C GLU A 22 -7.24 16.82 -12.07
N ASP A 23 -7.91 16.34 -13.12
CA ASP A 23 -9.27 15.78 -13.06
C ASP A 23 -9.34 14.47 -12.27
N ARG A 24 -8.22 13.75 -12.16
CA ARG A 24 -8.13 12.47 -11.44
C ARG A 24 -7.73 12.62 -9.98
N TYR A 25 -7.05 13.72 -9.64
CA TYR A 25 -6.51 13.91 -8.30
C TYR A 25 -7.58 13.82 -7.18
N PRO A 26 -8.74 14.50 -7.27
CA PRO A 26 -9.74 14.44 -6.19
C PRO A 26 -10.29 13.04 -5.95
N VAL A 27 -10.54 12.28 -7.03
CA VAL A 27 -11.05 10.91 -6.97
C VAL A 27 -10.02 9.96 -6.36
N MET A 28 -8.73 10.15 -6.67
CA MET A 28 -7.66 9.32 -6.12
C MET A 28 -7.36 9.64 -4.66
N LEU A 29 -7.42 10.91 -4.27
CA LEU A 29 -7.31 11.30 -2.86
C LEU A 29 -8.46 10.71 -2.02
N ASP A 30 -9.69 10.69 -2.56
CA ASP A 30 -10.83 10.08 -1.89
C ASP A 30 -10.69 8.55 -1.75
N ALA A 31 -10.21 7.88 -2.80
CA ALA A 31 -9.90 6.46 -2.75
C ALA A 31 -8.80 6.14 -1.71
N TYR A 32 -7.77 7.00 -1.62
CA TYR A 32 -6.72 6.87 -0.62
C TYR A 32 -7.25 6.99 0.81
N ARG A 33 -8.17 7.94 1.07
CA ARG A 33 -8.85 8.06 2.37
C ARG A 33 -9.60 6.78 2.74
N SER A 34 -10.37 6.24 1.79
CA SER A 34 -11.10 4.97 1.99
C SER A 34 -10.16 3.79 2.25
N TYR A 35 -9.04 3.73 1.54
CA TYR A 35 -8.00 2.72 1.76
C TYR A 35 -7.39 2.82 3.16
N ARG A 36 -7.05 4.02 3.63
CA ARG A 36 -6.50 4.23 4.98
C ARG A 36 -7.46 3.77 6.06
N ALA A 37 -8.75 4.09 5.94
CA ALA A 37 -9.77 3.61 6.87
C ALA A 37 -9.87 2.08 6.90
N LEU A 38 -9.70 1.40 5.76
CA LEU A 38 -9.63 -0.07 5.73
C LEU A 38 -8.35 -0.58 6.41
N VAL A 39 -7.19 0.01 6.12
CA VAL A 39 -5.91 -0.40 6.72
C VAL A 39 -5.94 -0.27 8.24
N GLU A 40 -6.56 0.78 8.78
CA GLU A 40 -6.72 0.96 10.22
C GLU A 40 -7.46 -0.21 10.90
N ILE A 41 -8.44 -0.81 10.22
CA ILE A 41 -9.14 -2.02 10.70
C ILE A 41 -8.21 -3.23 10.66
N LEU A 42 -7.34 -3.31 9.66
CA LEU A 42 -6.43 -4.45 9.46
C LEU A 42 -5.17 -4.38 10.33
N ASP A 43 -4.90 -3.24 10.97
CA ASP A 43 -3.72 -3.01 11.82
C ASP A 43 -3.91 -3.57 13.25
N GLU A 44 -5.01 -4.29 13.51
CA GLU A 44 -5.19 -5.03 14.75
C GLU A 44 -4.06 -6.07 14.93
N PRO A 45 -3.50 -6.23 16.15
CA PRO A 45 -2.38 -7.11 16.38
C PRO A 45 -2.76 -8.57 16.09
N MET A 46 -2.27 -9.09 14.97
CA MET A 46 -2.41 -10.48 14.60
C MET A 46 -1.32 -11.35 15.25
N PRO A 47 -1.60 -12.63 15.55
CA PRO A 47 -0.56 -13.57 15.92
C PRO A 47 0.50 -13.65 14.82
N TYR A 48 1.76 -13.86 15.21
CA TYR A 48 2.86 -14.05 14.26
C TYR A 48 2.51 -15.16 13.26
N ALA A 49 2.58 -14.85 11.97
CA ALA A 49 2.43 -15.85 10.93
C ALA A 49 3.68 -16.73 10.88
N GLU A 50 3.48 -18.05 10.85
CA GLU A 50 4.56 -19.03 10.73
C GLU A 50 5.19 -19.03 9.33
N GLU A 51 4.41 -18.67 8.30
CA GLU A 51 4.80 -18.66 6.89
C GLU A 51 4.19 -17.47 6.13
N PRO A 52 4.84 -16.96 5.06
CA PRO A 52 4.27 -15.90 4.24
C PRO A 52 3.04 -16.38 3.46
N ALA A 53 2.06 -15.50 3.26
CA ALA A 53 0.83 -15.81 2.51
C ALA A 53 1.09 -16.32 1.08
N ALA A 54 2.23 -15.95 0.50
CA ALA A 54 2.74 -16.54 -0.73
C ALA A 54 4.25 -16.78 -0.61
N ALA A 55 4.67 -18.04 -0.66
CA ALA A 55 6.07 -18.43 -0.74
C ALA A 55 6.50 -18.60 -2.21
N PRO A 56 7.67 -18.05 -2.63
CA PRO A 56 8.21 -18.32 -3.95
C PRO A 56 8.51 -19.81 -4.13
N ARG A 57 8.04 -20.41 -5.23
CA ARG A 57 8.45 -21.78 -5.60
C ARG A 57 9.83 -21.71 -6.24
N LEU A 58 10.88 -21.94 -5.45
CA LEU A 58 12.24 -22.05 -5.97
C LEU A 58 12.36 -23.34 -6.78
N ALA A 59 12.80 -23.24 -8.04
CA ALA A 59 13.14 -24.41 -8.85
C ALA A 59 14.28 -25.20 -8.18
N PRO A 60 14.29 -26.53 -8.26
CA PRO A 60 15.37 -27.33 -7.69
C PRO A 60 16.71 -26.92 -8.31
N SER A 61 17.66 -26.52 -7.47
CA SER A 61 19.03 -26.20 -7.89
C SER A 61 19.65 -27.42 -8.58
N PRO A 62 20.24 -27.28 -9.79
CA PRO A 62 20.92 -28.40 -10.43
C PRO A 62 22.10 -28.82 -9.56
N ARG A 63 22.01 -30.03 -8.98
CA ARG A 63 23.12 -30.67 -8.27
C ARG A 63 24.27 -30.86 -9.28
N ARG A 64 25.41 -30.22 -9.02
CA ARG A 64 26.67 -30.51 -9.71
C ARG A 64 27.31 -31.77 -9.15
#